data_AF-A0A9E4MMI8-F1
#
_entry.id   AF-A0A9E4MMI8-F1
#
_cell.length_a   1.000
_cell.length_b   1.000
_cell.length_c   1.000
_cell.angle_alpha   90.00
_cell.angle_beta   90.00
_cell.angle_gamma   90.00
#
_symmetry.space_group_name_H-M   'P 1'
#
loop_
_entity.id
_entity.type
_entity.pdbx_description
1 polymer ?
#
loop_
_entity_poly.entity_id
_entity_poly.type
_entity_poly.pdbx_seq_one_letter_code
_entity_poly.pdbx_strand_id
1 'polypeptide(L)'
;MWCLVPFILSGAPLARADEGMWTFDNFPKAKVKAAYDFLPDDAWLSRVMHASVRLAGGCSGSFVSGEGLVATNHHCARTCIQALSTKERDLAAQGFVAKAQTDERRCPDMEVHQLQEITDVTDSIVKATQGLDGERYHDALKAGG
;
A
#
# COMPACT_ATOMS: atom_id res chain seq x y z
N MET A 1 -57.34 7.53 -31.64
CA MET A 1 -57.06 7.18 -30.23
C MET A 1 -55.62 6.68 -30.13
N TRP A 2 -54.64 7.54 -29.86
CA TRP A 2 -53.25 7.14 -29.57
C TRP A 2 -52.91 7.74 -28.21
N CYS A 3 -52.77 6.87 -27.20
CA CYS A 3 -52.35 7.28 -25.85
C CYS A 3 -50.84 7.52 -25.87
N LEU A 4 -50.43 8.77 -25.67
CA LEU A 4 -49.06 9.11 -25.29
C LEU A 4 -48.88 8.76 -23.81
N VAL A 5 -48.13 7.70 -23.52
CA VAL A 5 -47.68 7.40 -22.16
C VAL A 5 -46.37 8.16 -21.93
N PRO A 6 -46.31 9.11 -20.98
CA PRO A 6 -45.06 9.83 -20.69
C PRO A 6 -44.09 8.87 -19.99
N PHE A 7 -42.92 8.70 -20.61
CA PHE A 7 -41.80 7.97 -20.03
C PHE A 7 -41.19 8.82 -18.89
N ILE A 8 -41.53 8.50 -17.65
CA ILE A 8 -40.95 9.15 -16.47
C ILE A 8 -39.52 8.61 -16.31
N LEU A 9 -38.52 9.45 -16.61
CA LEU A 9 -37.14 9.18 -16.21
C LEU A 9 -37.07 9.18 -14.68
N SER A 10 -37.02 7.99 -14.09
CA SER A 10 -36.68 7.81 -12.68
C SER A 10 -35.21 8.18 -12.49
N GLY A 11 -34.94 9.25 -11.74
CA GLY A 11 -33.58 9.66 -11.39
C GLY A 11 -32.89 8.55 -10.60
N ALA A 12 -31.77 8.06 -11.12
CA ALA A 12 -30.94 7.09 -10.39
C ALA A 12 -30.46 7.71 -9.07
N PRO A 13 -30.44 6.96 -7.95
CA PRO A 13 -29.87 7.45 -6.72
C PRO A 13 -28.38 7.77 -6.93
N LEU A 14 -27.92 8.89 -6.36
CA LEU A 14 -26.50 9.23 -6.30
C LEU A 14 -25.79 8.12 -5.52
N ALA A 15 -24.94 7.36 -6.20
CA ALA A 15 -24.04 6.43 -5.55
C ALA A 15 -23.12 7.21 -4.59
N ARG A 16 -23.18 6.90 -3.30
CA ARG A 16 -22.24 7.40 -2.30
C ARG A 16 -21.28 6.27 -1.94
N ALA A 17 -20.02 6.41 -2.33
CA ALA A 17 -18.97 5.53 -1.86
C ALA A 17 -18.61 5.91 -0.42
N ASP A 18 -18.95 5.06 0.55
CA ASP A 18 -18.60 5.23 1.96
C ASP A 18 -17.26 4.56 2.35
N GLU A 19 -16.47 4.13 1.36
CA GLU A 19 -15.16 3.49 1.51
C GLU A 19 -14.01 4.43 1.15
N GLY A 20 -12.79 4.10 1.59
CA GLY A 20 -11.60 4.81 1.15
C GLY A 20 -10.28 4.15 1.54
N MET A 21 -9.46 3.90 0.52
CA MET A 21 -8.01 3.72 0.67
C MET A 21 -7.37 5.04 0.26
N TRP A 22 -6.90 5.80 1.24
CA TRP A 22 -6.31 7.12 1.01
C TRP A 22 -4.80 7.02 1.04
N THR A 23 -4.14 7.80 0.18
CA THR A 23 -2.68 7.95 0.27
C THR A 23 -2.32 8.83 1.47
N PHE A 24 -1.08 8.71 1.94
CA PHE A 24 -0.62 9.48 3.11
C PHE A 24 -0.59 10.99 2.85
N ASP A 25 -0.31 11.40 1.61
CA ASP A 25 -0.28 12.78 1.13
C ASP A 25 -1.68 13.37 0.88
N ASN A 26 -2.73 12.54 0.80
CA ASN A 26 -4.12 12.98 0.57
C ASN A 26 -5.10 12.38 1.59
N PHE A 27 -4.68 12.35 2.86
CA PHE A 27 -5.49 11.80 3.94
C PHE A 27 -6.69 12.72 4.30
N PRO A 28 -7.94 12.21 4.38
CA PRO A 28 -9.14 13.04 4.56
C PRO A 28 -9.36 13.42 6.04
N LYS A 29 -8.47 14.25 6.58
CA LYS A 29 -8.45 14.68 7.99
C LYS A 29 -9.82 15.15 8.51
N ALA A 30 -10.54 15.95 7.73
CA ALA A 30 -11.85 16.47 8.12
C ALA A 30 -12.90 15.36 8.29
N LYS A 31 -12.93 14.38 7.36
CA LYS A 31 -13.85 13.24 7.43
C LYS A 31 -13.53 12.36 8.65
N VAL A 32 -12.25 12.08 8.87
CA VAL A 32 -11.79 11.24 9.99
C VAL A 32 -12.05 11.92 11.34
N LYS A 33 -11.83 13.24 11.45
CA LYS A 33 -12.19 13.99 12.66
C LYS A 33 -13.69 13.91 12.94
N ALA A 34 -14.53 14.14 11.94
CA ALA A 34 -15.97 14.11 12.13
C ALA A 34 -16.48 12.73 12.57
N ALA A 35 -15.88 11.65 12.07
CA ALA A 35 -16.30 10.28 12.36
C ALA A 35 -15.73 9.71 13.67
N TYR A 36 -14.48 10.05 14.01
CA TYR A 36 -13.72 9.39 15.07
C TYR A 36 -13.10 10.34 16.09
N ASP A 37 -13.33 11.65 15.97
CA ASP A 37 -12.66 12.71 16.73
C ASP A 37 -11.13 12.65 16.71
N PHE A 38 -10.58 12.05 15.65
CA PHE A 38 -9.15 11.94 15.43
C PHE A 38 -8.69 12.88 14.32
N LEU A 39 -7.70 13.72 14.62
CA LEU A 39 -7.14 14.69 13.68
C LEU A 39 -5.61 14.59 13.66
N PRO A 40 -5.04 13.70 12.83
CA PRO A 40 -3.59 13.59 12.72
C PRO A 40 -3.02 14.82 12.00
N ASP A 41 -1.89 15.31 12.49
CA ASP A 41 -1.08 16.30 11.79
C ASP A 41 -0.17 15.64 10.74
N ASP A 42 0.54 16.46 9.97
CA ASP A 42 1.43 15.96 8.91
C ASP A 42 2.63 15.21 9.47
N ALA A 43 3.14 15.60 10.64
CA ALA A 43 4.23 14.91 11.32
C ALA A 43 3.81 13.49 11.75
N TRP A 44 2.57 13.34 12.23
CA TRP A 44 1.99 12.04 12.56
C TRP A 44 1.86 11.16 11.32
N LEU A 45 1.31 11.70 10.22
CA LEU A 45 1.15 10.96 8.97
C LEU A 45 2.50 10.54 8.38
N SER A 46 3.49 11.44 8.39
CA SER A 46 4.86 11.16 7.96
C SER A 46 5.51 10.04 8.78
N ARG A 47 5.36 10.08 10.11
CA ARG A 47 5.86 9.01 10.99
C ARG A 47 5.22 7.67 10.68
N VAL A 48 3.90 7.64 10.46
CA VAL A 48 3.19 6.39 10.13
C VAL A 48 3.60 5.86 8.75
N MET A 49 3.79 6.75 7.77
CA MET A 49 4.32 6.39 6.45
C MET A 49 5.71 5.74 6.58
N HIS A 50 6.63 6.37 7.32
CA HIS A 50 8.00 5.85 7.51
C HIS A 50 8.03 4.57 8.35
N ALA A 51 7.09 4.38 9.27
CA ALA A 51 6.95 3.14 10.01
C ALA A 51 6.33 2.01 9.18
N SER A 52 5.60 2.32 8.11
CA SER A 52 4.94 1.33 7.24
C SER A 52 5.89 0.83 6.16
N VAL A 53 5.88 -0.48 5.90
CA VAL A 53 6.75 -1.08 4.89
C VAL A 53 5.99 -2.04 3.99
N ARG A 54 6.44 -2.12 2.73
CA ARG A 54 5.99 -3.14 1.78
C ARG A 54 7.01 -4.28 1.75
N LEU A 55 6.55 -5.50 1.96
CA LEU A 55 7.33 -6.69 1.66
C LEU A 55 7.16 -6.98 0.16
N ALA A 56 8.25 -7.09 -0.59
CA ALA A 56 8.23 -7.19 -2.05
C ALA A 56 7.35 -8.34 -2.58
N GLY A 57 7.16 -9.41 -1.79
CA GLY A 57 6.25 -10.52 -2.08
C GLY A 57 4.74 -10.21 -1.98
N GLY A 58 4.33 -8.95 -1.84
CA GLY A 58 2.92 -8.53 -1.86
C GLY A 58 2.24 -8.42 -0.49
N CYS A 59 3.02 -8.29 0.58
CA CYS A 59 2.52 -8.12 1.94
C CYS A 59 2.85 -6.75 2.53
N SER A 60 2.18 -6.40 3.62
CA SER A 60 2.50 -5.23 4.45
C SER A 60 3.23 -5.64 5.73
N GLY A 61 4.01 -4.71 6.26
CA GLY A 61 4.62 -4.81 7.58
C GLY A 61 4.82 -3.43 8.19
N SER A 62 5.39 -3.41 9.40
CA SER A 62 5.74 -2.16 10.07
C SER A 62 7.02 -2.28 10.87
N PHE A 63 7.82 -1.21 10.88
CA PHE A 63 8.88 -1.05 11.87
C PHE A 63 8.24 -0.84 13.25
N VAL A 64 8.67 -1.65 14.21
CA VAL A 64 8.18 -1.61 15.60
C VAL A 64 9.29 -1.29 16.60
N SER A 65 10.50 -1.00 16.11
CA SER A 65 11.65 -0.55 16.91
C SER A 65 12.55 0.41 16.13
N GLY A 66 13.36 1.20 16.84
CA GLY A 66 14.39 2.06 16.23
C GLY A 66 15.61 1.30 15.69
N GLU A 67 15.70 -0.01 15.93
CA GLU A 67 16.81 -0.87 15.49
C GLU A 67 16.44 -1.71 14.24
N GLY A 68 15.25 -1.49 13.67
CA GLY A 68 14.84 -2.13 12.41
C GLY A 68 14.01 -3.40 12.56
N LEU A 69 13.53 -3.76 13.75
CA LEU A 69 12.57 -4.86 13.91
C LEU A 69 11.28 -4.60 13.11
N VAL A 70 10.93 -5.54 12.22
CA VAL A 70 9.73 -5.48 11.38
C VAL A 70 8.71 -6.52 11.84
N ALA A 71 7.47 -6.08 12.06
CA ALA A 71 6.32 -6.95 12.29
C ALA A 71 5.50 -7.14 11.01
N THR A 72 5.14 -8.38 10.70
CA THR A 72 4.21 -8.76 9.61
C THR A 72 3.43 -10.01 10.02
N ASN A 73 2.50 -10.46 9.18
CA ASN A 73 1.77 -11.69 9.44
C ASN A 73 2.63 -12.94 9.16
N HIS A 74 2.35 -14.01 9.90
CA HIS A 74 3.04 -15.30 9.72
C HIS A 74 2.95 -15.83 8.27
N HIS A 75 1.81 -15.65 7.59
CA HIS A 75 1.68 -16.12 6.21
C HIS A 75 2.55 -15.33 5.22
N CYS A 76 2.87 -14.06 5.52
CA CYS A 76 3.79 -13.25 4.73
C CYS A 76 5.24 -13.71 4.87
N ALA A 77 5.61 -14.23 6.06
CA ALA A 77 6.93 -14.81 6.31
C ALA A 77 7.04 -16.29 5.95
N ARG A 78 5.94 -16.95 5.54
CA ARG A 78 5.88 -18.42 5.39
C ARG A 78 6.91 -18.95 4.40
N THR A 79 7.04 -18.34 3.22
CA THR A 79 8.01 -18.77 2.20
C THR A 79 9.42 -18.73 2.75
N CYS A 80 9.75 -17.70 3.53
CA CYS A 80 11.03 -17.58 4.22
C CYS A 80 11.26 -18.69 5.25
N ILE A 81 10.27 -18.90 6.13
CA ILE A 81 10.33 -19.90 7.19
C ILE A 81 10.51 -21.30 6.59
N GLN A 82 9.81 -21.60 5.50
CA GLN A 82 9.94 -22.85 4.76
C GLN A 82 11.33 -23.01 4.14
N ALA A 83 11.87 -21.97 3.49
CA ALA A 83 13.20 -22.01 2.90
C ALA A 83 14.32 -22.21 3.94
N LEU A 84 14.11 -21.77 5.19
CA LEU A 84 15.03 -21.93 6.31
C LEU A 84 14.86 -23.23 7.10
N SER A 85 13.79 -23.98 6.83
CA SER A 85 13.51 -25.26 7.47
C SER A 85 14.32 -26.39 6.84
N THR A 86 14.68 -27.40 7.63
CA THR A 86 15.31 -28.64 7.17
C THR A 86 14.48 -29.84 7.59
N LYS A 87 14.83 -31.05 7.14
CA LYS A 87 14.14 -32.28 7.57
C LYS A 87 14.22 -32.49 9.09
N GLU A 88 15.33 -32.08 9.69
CA GLU A 88 15.61 -32.20 11.11
C GLU A 88 15.02 -31.04 11.92
N ARG A 89 14.75 -29.89 11.28
CA ARG A 89 14.24 -28.68 11.93
C ARG A 89 13.16 -28.01 11.08
N ASP A 90 11.91 -28.34 11.38
CA ASP A 90 10.74 -27.71 10.80
C ASP A 90 10.36 -26.44 11.59
N LEU A 91 10.78 -25.28 11.09
CA LEU A 91 10.50 -23.98 11.74
C LEU A 91 9.03 -23.58 11.60
N ALA A 92 8.30 -24.10 10.60
CA ALA A 92 6.89 -23.81 10.43
C ALA A 92 6.02 -24.55 11.46
N ALA A 93 6.42 -25.77 11.84
CA ALA A 93 5.73 -26.55 12.87
C ALA A 93 6.14 -26.15 14.30
N GLN A 94 7.43 -25.89 14.53
CA GLN A 94 7.98 -25.68 15.88
C GLN A 94 8.04 -24.20 16.29
N GLY A 95 7.90 -23.28 15.33
CA GLY A 95 8.16 -21.87 15.54
C GLY A 95 9.66 -21.55 15.60
N PHE A 96 9.96 -20.25 15.63
CA PHE A 96 11.34 -19.76 15.70
C PHE A 96 11.38 -18.49 16.54
N VAL A 97 12.37 -18.42 17.45
CA VAL A 97 12.67 -17.22 18.24
C VAL A 97 14.19 -17.09 18.31
N ALA A 98 14.71 -15.96 17.83
CA ALA A 98 16.10 -15.56 18.02
C ALA A 98 16.26 -14.95 19.41
N LYS A 99 17.24 -15.41 20.21
CA LYS A 99 17.49 -14.86 21.56
C LYS A 99 18.38 -13.62 21.52
N ALA A 100 19.23 -13.53 20.51
CA ALA A 100 20.03 -12.35 20.17
C ALA A 100 19.89 -12.05 18.67
N GLN A 101 20.20 -10.81 18.25
CA GLN A 101 20.18 -10.42 16.82
C GLN A 101 21.10 -11.31 15.98
N THR A 102 22.23 -11.77 16.54
CA THR A 102 23.14 -12.70 15.86
C THR A 102 22.54 -14.09 15.60
N ASP A 103 21.45 -14.44 16.29
CA ASP A 103 20.71 -15.68 16.07
C ASP A 103 19.68 -15.55 14.95
N GLU A 104 19.39 -14.33 14.49
CA GLU A 104 18.46 -14.10 13.38
C GLU A 104 18.96 -14.79 12.11
N ARG A 105 18.01 -15.33 11.34
CA ARG A 105 18.32 -16.07 10.12
C ARG A 105 18.01 -15.19 8.93
N ARG A 106 19.00 -15.04 8.05
CA ARG A 106 18.82 -14.27 6.82
C ARG A 106 17.86 -15.01 5.90
N CYS A 107 16.78 -14.32 5.54
CA CYS A 107 15.91 -14.78 4.47
C CYS A 107 16.59 -14.59 3.10
N PRO A 108 16.64 -15.60 2.22
CA PRO A 108 17.29 -15.45 0.92
C PRO A 108 16.68 -14.37 0.03
N ASP A 109 15.34 -14.31 -0.04
CA ASP A 109 14.61 -13.53 -1.05
C ASP A 109 13.59 -12.55 -0.46
N MET A 110 13.76 -12.14 0.80
CA MET A 110 12.87 -11.16 1.43
C MET A 110 13.44 -9.75 1.34
N GLU A 111 12.68 -8.88 0.70
CA GLU A 111 12.97 -7.45 0.60
C GLU A 111 11.90 -6.65 1.32
N VAL A 112 12.34 -5.59 2.01
CA VAL A 112 11.50 -4.65 2.75
C VAL A 112 11.72 -3.26 2.16
N HIS A 113 10.64 -2.65 1.66
CA HIS A 113 10.67 -1.35 1.01
C HIS A 113 10.01 -0.32 1.93
N GLN A 114 10.78 0.70 2.31
CA GLN A 114 10.30 1.84 3.08
C GLN A 114 10.03 3.02 2.13
N LEU A 115 8.82 3.55 2.17
CA LEU A 115 8.48 4.76 1.42
C LEU A 115 9.11 5.98 2.10
N GLN A 116 10.00 6.68 1.39
CA GLN A 116 10.66 7.88 1.91
C GLN A 116 9.85 9.15 1.64
N GLU A 117 9.38 9.29 0.40
CA GLU A 117 8.73 10.50 -0.11
C GLU A 117 7.68 10.15 -1.18
N ILE A 118 6.66 11.00 -1.28
CA ILE A 118 5.66 11.00 -2.35
C ILE A 118 5.73 12.36 -3.03
N THR A 119 5.92 12.37 -4.34
CA THR A 119 5.99 13.60 -5.14
C THR A 119 4.94 13.53 -6.23
N ASP A 120 4.12 14.58 -6.35
CA ASP A 120 3.23 14.73 -7.49
C ASP A 120 4.03 15.15 -8.73
N VAL A 121 4.04 14.29 -9.74
CA VAL A 121 4.71 14.51 -11.03
C VAL A 121 3.72 14.62 -12.19
N THR A 122 2.43 14.81 -11.90
CA THR A 122 1.33 14.82 -12.89
C THR A 122 1.61 15.81 -14.02
N ASP A 123 1.97 17.05 -13.71
CA ASP A 123 2.25 18.09 -14.72
C ASP A 123 3.42 17.70 -15.64
N SER A 124 4.47 17.11 -15.08
CA SER A 124 5.64 16.64 -15.83
C SER A 124 5.26 15.55 -16.82
N ILE A 125 4.47 14.58 -16.37
CA ILE A 125 4.00 13.47 -17.22
C ILE A 125 3.02 13.96 -18.29
N VAL A 126 2.07 14.82 -17.93
CA VAL A 126 1.12 15.41 -18.89
C VAL A 126 1.87 16.15 -19.97
N LYS A 127 2.85 16.97 -19.61
CA LYS A 127 3.67 17.71 -20.57
C LYS A 127 4.47 16.77 -21.49
N ALA A 128 5.03 15.68 -20.97
CA ALA A 128 5.81 14.73 -21.75
C ALA A 128 4.96 13.91 -22.74
N THR A 129 3.67 13.74 -22.45
CA THR A 129 2.78 12.85 -23.21
C THR A 129 1.75 13.58 -24.07
N GLN A 130 1.63 14.90 -23.92
CA GLN A 130 0.61 15.70 -24.60
C GLN A 130 0.65 15.53 -26.12
N GLY A 131 -0.51 15.18 -26.70
CA GLY A 131 -0.67 15.01 -28.14
C GLY A 131 -0.03 13.75 -28.73
N LEU A 132 0.50 12.86 -27.88
CA LEU A 132 0.96 11.54 -28.30
C LEU A 132 -0.17 10.51 -28.15
N ASP A 133 -0.13 9.49 -29.00
CA ASP A 133 -1.03 8.35 -28.99
C ASP A 133 -0.27 7.04 -29.17
N GLY A 134 -0.97 5.92 -28.97
CA GLY A 134 -0.46 4.57 -29.21
C GLY A 134 0.88 4.28 -28.54
N GLU A 135 1.79 3.69 -29.32
CA GLU A 135 3.14 3.31 -28.87
C GLU A 135 3.95 4.52 -28.39
N ARG A 136 3.84 5.66 -29.09
CA ARG A 136 4.58 6.88 -28.74
C ARG A 136 4.18 7.45 -27.38
N TYR A 137 2.90 7.39 -27.05
CA TYR A 137 2.41 7.79 -25.72
C TYR A 137 2.98 6.87 -24.62
N HIS A 138 2.94 5.57 -24.86
CA HIS A 138 3.41 4.58 -23.88
C HIS A 138 4.92 4.63 -23.67
N ASP A 139 5.70 4.83 -24.73
CA ASP A 139 7.15 5.01 -24.62
C ASP A 139 7.51 6.29 -23.87
N ALA A 140 6.78 7.39 -24.12
CA ALA A 140 6.95 8.64 -23.38
C ALA A 140 6.58 8.51 -21.90
N LEU A 141 5.51 7.76 -21.57
CA LEU A 141 5.15 7.46 -20.17
C LEU A 141 6.27 6.69 -19.44
N LYS A 142 6.84 5.67 -20.08
CA LYS A 142 7.92 4.87 -19.50
C LYS A 142 9.22 5.65 -19.31
N ALA A 143 9.50 6.61 -20.19
CA ALA A 143 10.69 7.44 -20.09
C ALA A 143 10.58 8.55 -19.02
N GLY A 144 9.35 8.89 -18.61
CA GLY A 144 9.07 9.98 -17.66
C GLY A 144 8.94 9.56 -16.19
N GLY A 145 8.88 8.25 -15.89
CA GLY A 145 8.86 7.68 -14.54
C GLY A 145 10.19 7.05 -14.16
#